data_AF-A0A2M7VD73-F1
#
_entry.id   AF-A0A2M7VD73-F1
#
_cell.length_a   1.000
_cell.length_b   1.000
_cell.length_c   1.000
_cell.angle_alpha   90.00
_cell.angle_beta   90.00
_cell.angle_gamma   90.00
#
_symmetry.space_group_name_H-M   'P 1'
#
loop_
_entity.id
_entity.type
_entity.pdbx_description
1 polymer ?
#
loop_
_entity_poly.entity_id
_entity_poly.type
_entity_poly.pdbx_seq_one_letter_code
_entity_poly.pdbx_strand_id
1 'polypeptide(L)'
;MAAIVILIILGGLGFKYRRSIELMPFCKVGGNRILDITLNTETFQTRLLLWKQALIIAGERPILGWGPENFSPAFEKHYLPQFQVWFDRAHNIFLDYLVQTGILGLLSYLSIFIVYYWQFFKSGIRNQESVNRKQEIIPSSKFLVTSSLLFALP
;
A
#
# COMPACT_ATOMS: atom_id res chain seq x y z
N MET A 1 6.16 -11.14 19.73
CA MET A 1 5.29 -10.44 20.69
C MET A 1 6.03 -9.34 21.45
N ALA A 2 7.05 -9.64 22.26
CA ALA A 2 7.78 -8.64 23.06
C ALA A 2 8.41 -7.49 22.26
N ALA A 3 9.04 -7.77 21.10
CA ALA A 3 9.66 -6.75 20.26
C ALA A 3 8.66 -5.73 19.68
N ILE A 4 7.43 -6.16 19.39
CA ILE A 4 6.38 -5.31 18.84
C ILE A 4 5.86 -4.36 19.93
N VAL A 5 5.70 -4.87 21.16
CA VAL A 5 5.28 -4.07 22.31
C VAL A 5 6.31 -2.99 22.63
N ILE A 6 7.61 -3.31 22.56
CA ILE A 6 8.70 -2.34 22.75
C ILE A 6 8.69 -1.26 21.67
N LEU A 7 8.48 -1.62 20.40
CA LEU A 7 8.38 -0.65 19.30
C LEU A 7 7.19 0.31 19.47
N ILE A 8 6.04 -0.18 19.95
CA ILE A 8 4.86 0.64 20.20
C ILE A 8 5.10 1.60 21.37
N ILE A 9 5.74 1.14 22.44
CA ILE A 9 6.05 1.98 23.63
C ILE A 9 7.08 3.06 23.26
N LEU A 10 8.14 2.70 22.53
CA LEU A 10 9.16 3.64 22.05
C LEU A 10 8.56 4.66 21.07
N GLY A 11 7.69 4.22 20.15
CA GLY A 11 6.96 5.08 19.23
C GLY A 11 6.02 6.06 19.96
N GLY A 12 5.28 5.58 20.97
CA GLY A 12 4.38 6.41 21.78
C GLY A 12 5.11 7.45 22.63
N LEU A 13 6.25 7.08 23.23
CA LEU A 13 7.14 8.01 23.95
C LEU A 13 7.72 9.06 22.99
N GLY A 14 8.21 8.64 21.82
CA GLY A 14 8.70 9.55 20.78
C GLY A 14 7.63 10.56 20.32
N PHE A 15 6.39 10.13 20.19
CA PHE A 15 5.26 10.99 19.85
C PHE A 15 4.95 12.03 20.96
N LYS A 16 4.96 11.62 22.24
CA LYS A 16 4.68 12.50 23.39
C LYS A 16 5.73 13.59 23.57
N TYR A 17 7.01 13.28 23.36
CA TYR A 17 8.13 14.22 23.52
C TYR A 17 8.52 14.97 22.23
N ARG A 18 7.76 14.77 21.13
CA ARG A 18 8.00 15.44 19.84
C ARG A 18 8.11 16.97 19.97
N ARG A 19 7.24 17.58 20.77
CA ARG A 19 7.17 19.05 20.95
C ARG A 19 8.33 19.63 21.78
N SER A 20 8.99 18.84 22.63
CA SER A 20 10.20 19.26 23.37
C SER A 20 11.48 19.21 22.52
N ILE A 21 11.51 18.41 21.46
CA ILE A 21 12.66 18.29 20.54
C ILE A 21 12.74 19.49 19.59
N GLU A 22 11.61 20.16 19.31
CA GLU A 22 11.55 21.40 18.51
C GLU A 22 12.27 22.61 19.16
N LEU A 23 12.59 22.55 20.46
CA LEU A 23 13.26 23.63 21.20
C LEU A 23 14.79 23.66 21.01
N MET A 24 15.40 22.62 20.39
CA MET A 24 16.83 22.63 20.08
C MET A 24 17.08 23.26 18.70
N PRO A 25 17.73 24.45 18.63
CA PRO A 25 17.91 25.18 17.37
C PRO A 25 18.77 24.44 16.34
N PHE A 26 19.55 23.44 16.76
CA PHE A 26 20.40 22.63 15.90
C PHE A 26 19.62 21.65 14.99
N CYS A 27 18.36 21.30 15.33
CA CYS A 27 17.58 20.30 14.59
C CYS A 27 16.61 20.90 13.55
N LYS A 28 16.55 22.23 13.44
CA LYS A 28 15.61 22.95 12.55
C LYS A 28 15.80 22.68 11.05
N VAL A 29 16.97 22.20 10.61
CA VAL A 29 17.30 22.11 9.18
C VAL A 29 17.08 20.70 8.59
N GLY A 30 16.79 19.67 9.39
CA GLY A 30 16.60 18.31 8.84
C GLY A 30 15.82 17.30 9.68
N GLY A 31 15.76 17.45 11.00
CA GLY A 31 15.09 16.48 11.89
C GLY A 31 13.56 16.58 11.88
N ASN A 32 13.02 17.79 11.62
CA ASN A 32 11.59 18.03 11.73
C ASN A 32 10.77 17.42 10.58
N ARG A 33 11.35 17.16 9.41
CA ARG A 33 10.61 16.59 8.26
C ARG A 33 10.11 15.16 8.47
N ILE A 34 10.83 14.37 9.27
CA ILE A 34 10.45 12.99 9.58
C ILE A 34 9.36 12.96 10.66
N LEU A 35 9.34 13.98 11.53
CA LEU A 35 8.36 14.09 12.60
C LEU A 35 7.13 14.90 12.19
N ASP A 36 7.19 15.74 11.15
CA ASP A 36 6.10 16.61 10.69
C ASP A 36 5.02 15.89 9.88
N ILE A 37 4.33 14.94 10.53
CA ILE A 37 3.12 14.27 10.02
C ILE A 37 1.89 15.13 10.39
N THR A 38 1.93 16.41 10.05
CA THR A 38 0.83 17.34 10.38
C THR A 38 -0.12 17.46 9.20
N LEU A 39 -1.38 17.02 9.39
CA LEU A 39 -2.45 17.09 8.38
C LEU A 39 -2.86 18.52 8.02
N ASN A 40 -2.36 19.52 8.74
CA ASN A 40 -2.67 20.93 8.55
C ASN A 40 -1.57 21.70 7.81
N THR A 41 -0.65 20.99 7.14
CA THR A 41 0.33 21.64 6.27
C THR A 41 -0.37 22.12 5.00
N GLU A 42 -0.01 23.33 4.53
CA GLU A 42 -0.52 23.92 3.28
C GLU A 42 -0.48 22.93 2.11
N THR A 43 0.60 22.15 2.02
CA THR A 43 0.79 21.14 0.96
C THR A 43 -0.27 20.04 0.93
N PHE A 44 -0.83 19.66 2.09
CA PHE A 44 -1.88 18.63 2.16
C PHE A 44 -3.23 19.19 1.71
N GLN A 45 -3.56 20.41 2.13
CA GLN A 45 -4.81 21.08 1.72
C GLN A 45 -4.84 21.31 0.21
N THR A 46 -3.72 21.74 -0.39
CA THR A 46 -3.62 21.89 -1.84
C THR A 46 -3.85 20.56 -2.57
N ARG A 47 -3.32 19.45 -2.04
CA ARG A 47 -3.53 18.11 -2.62
C ARG A 47 -4.98 17.64 -2.51
N LEU A 48 -5.65 17.89 -1.39
CA LEU A 48 -7.08 17.57 -1.25
C LEU A 48 -7.93 18.30 -2.29
N LEU A 49 -7.62 19.58 -2.53
CA LEU A 49 -8.28 20.38 -3.55
C LEU A 49 -7.99 19.84 -4.96
N LEU A 50 -6.73 19.49 -5.23
CA LEU A 50 -6.30 18.88 -6.48
C LEU A 50 -6.99 17.53 -6.72
N TRP A 51 -7.23 16.72 -5.68
CA TRP A 51 -7.94 15.45 -5.81
C TRP A 51 -9.41 15.63 -6.14
N LYS A 52 -10.07 16.63 -5.53
CA LYS A 52 -11.44 17.01 -5.93
C LYS A 52 -11.48 17.43 -7.40
N GLN A 53 -10.50 18.22 -7.83
CA GLN A 53 -10.39 18.64 -9.22
C GLN A 53 -10.14 17.46 -10.16
N ALA A 54 -9.26 16.53 -9.79
CA ALA A 54 -8.98 15.32 -10.57
C ALA A 54 -10.23 14.46 -10.76
N LEU A 55 -11.10 14.35 -9.75
CA LEU A 55 -12.38 13.63 -9.88
C LEU A 55 -13.34 14.32 -10.86
N ILE A 56 -13.39 15.66 -10.86
CA ILE A 56 -14.18 16.43 -11.83
C ILE A 56 -13.64 16.21 -13.26
N ILE A 57 -12.33 16.29 -13.44
CA ILE A 57 -11.65 16.07 -14.73
C ILE A 57 -11.89 14.64 -15.26
N ALA A 58 -11.79 13.65 -14.37
CA ALA A 58 -12.09 12.25 -14.70
C ALA A 58 -13.55 12.05 -15.12
N GLY A 59 -14.47 12.82 -14.54
CA GLY A 59 -15.90 12.81 -14.88
C GLY A 59 -16.19 13.20 -16.34
N GLU A 60 -15.32 13.97 -17.00
CA GLU A 60 -15.50 14.32 -18.42
C GLU A 60 -15.24 13.15 -19.37
N ARG A 61 -14.29 12.27 -19.01
CA ARG A 61 -13.88 11.13 -19.83
C ARG A 61 -13.71 9.89 -18.97
N PRO A 62 -14.80 9.35 -18.40
CA PRO A 62 -14.70 8.32 -17.35
C PRO A 62 -14.18 6.97 -17.86
N ILE A 63 -14.34 6.66 -19.16
CA ILE A 63 -14.02 5.33 -19.70
C ILE A 63 -12.54 5.22 -20.09
N LEU A 64 -12.08 6.10 -20.99
CA LEU A 64 -10.72 6.07 -21.57
C LEU A 64 -9.79 7.15 -21.01
N GLY A 65 -10.31 8.13 -20.26
CA GLY A 65 -9.53 9.23 -19.74
C GLY A 65 -9.03 10.20 -20.82
N TRP A 66 -7.98 10.95 -20.47
CA TRP A 66 -7.37 12.01 -21.28
C TRP A 66 -6.16 11.55 -22.10
N GLY A 67 -5.72 10.31 -21.92
CA GLY A 67 -4.49 9.75 -22.46
C GLY A 67 -3.32 9.83 -21.48
N PRO A 68 -2.27 8.99 -21.69
CA PRO A 68 -1.06 9.01 -20.87
C PRO A 68 -0.38 10.38 -20.89
N GLU A 69 0.16 10.81 -19.75
CA GLU A 69 0.86 12.10 -19.58
C GLU A 69 0.01 13.36 -19.91
N ASN A 70 -1.30 13.21 -20.13
CA ASN A 70 -2.21 14.33 -20.45
C ASN A 70 -2.95 14.89 -19.23
N PHE A 71 -2.39 14.75 -18.03
CA PHE A 71 -3.00 15.34 -16.83
C PHE A 71 -2.91 16.88 -16.84
N SER A 72 -1.74 17.44 -17.21
CA SER A 72 -1.54 18.90 -17.30
C SER A 72 -2.56 19.61 -18.22
N PRO A 73 -2.74 19.20 -19.50
CA PRO A 73 -3.73 19.85 -20.36
C PRO A 73 -5.18 19.65 -19.88
N ALA A 74 -5.48 18.51 -19.25
CA ALA A 74 -6.79 18.26 -18.66
C ALA A 74 -7.04 19.16 -17.42
N PHE A 75 -6.00 19.43 -16.64
CA PHE A 75 -6.03 20.31 -15.48
C PHE A 75 -6.16 21.78 -15.90
N GLU A 76 -5.44 22.21 -16.93
CA GLU A 76 -5.50 23.58 -17.46
C GLU A 76 -6.91 23.95 -17.92
N LYS A 77 -7.62 23.03 -18.59
CA LYS A 77 -9.02 23.23 -18.99
C LYS A 77 -9.95 23.53 -17.81
N HIS A 78 -9.64 23.00 -16.64
CA HIS A 78 -10.42 23.16 -15.42
C HIS A 78 -9.67 23.95 -14.34
N TYR A 79 -8.77 24.84 -14.76
CA TYR A 79 -7.95 25.59 -13.81
C TYR A 79 -8.81 26.52 -12.97
N LEU A 80 -8.66 26.42 -11.64
CA LEU A 80 -9.30 27.31 -10.70
C LEU A 80 -8.28 28.34 -10.16
N PRO A 81 -8.63 29.64 -10.04
CA PRO A 81 -7.71 30.70 -9.58
C PRO A 81 -7.11 30.46 -8.18
N GLN A 82 -7.72 29.59 -7.40
CA GLN A 82 -7.28 29.16 -6.06
C GLN A 82 -5.99 28.33 -6.09
N PHE A 83 -5.62 27.75 -7.22
CA PHE A 83 -4.32 27.11 -7.39
C PHE A 83 -3.27 28.20 -7.64
N GLN A 84 -2.17 28.18 -6.86
CA GLN A 84 -1.06 29.10 -7.03
C GLN A 84 -0.02 28.61 -8.05
N VAL A 85 -0.15 27.35 -8.49
CA VAL A 85 0.78 26.66 -9.38
C VAL A 85 0.04 25.71 -10.32
N TRP A 86 0.65 25.42 -11.47
CA TRP A 86 0.20 24.35 -12.36
C TRP A 86 0.64 22.99 -11.84
N PHE A 87 -0.24 22.00 -11.99
CA PHE A 87 0.02 20.61 -11.61
C PHE A 87 0.12 19.75 -12.85
N ASP A 88 1.20 18.98 -12.93
CA ASP A 88 1.43 17.96 -13.95
C ASP A 88 0.77 16.64 -13.58
N ARG A 89 0.51 16.38 -12.28
CA ARG A 89 -0.11 15.15 -11.76
C ARG A 89 -0.93 15.40 -10.49
N ALA A 90 -1.87 14.50 -10.16
CA ALA A 90 -2.69 14.54 -8.94
C ALA A 90 -1.90 14.20 -7.66
N HIS A 91 -0.67 13.71 -7.77
CA HIS A 91 0.11 13.14 -6.67
C HIS A 91 -0.62 12.00 -5.93
N ASN A 92 -1.51 11.30 -6.64
CA ASN A 92 -2.18 10.10 -6.20
C ASN A 92 -2.29 9.19 -7.42
N ILE A 93 -1.60 8.04 -7.36
CA ILE A 93 -1.49 7.13 -8.50
C ILE A 93 -2.87 6.68 -9.00
N PHE A 94 -3.83 6.43 -8.12
CA PHE A 94 -5.17 6.00 -8.54
C PHE A 94 -5.92 7.09 -9.29
N LEU A 95 -5.81 8.34 -8.84
CA LEU A 95 -6.43 9.49 -9.51
C LEU A 95 -5.70 9.83 -10.80
N ASP A 96 -4.38 9.69 -10.86
CA ASP A 96 -3.60 9.86 -12.08
C ASP A 96 -4.05 8.85 -13.15
N TYR A 97 -4.13 7.56 -12.81
CA TYR A 97 -4.63 6.54 -13.73
C TYR A 97 -6.10 6.77 -14.10
N LEU A 98 -6.94 7.20 -13.16
CA LEU A 98 -8.35 7.51 -13.43
C LEU A 98 -8.49 8.67 -14.43
N VAL A 99 -7.71 9.75 -14.29
CA VAL A 99 -7.74 10.88 -15.22
C VAL A 99 -7.12 10.52 -16.57
N GLN A 100 -5.97 9.85 -16.59
CA GLN A 100 -5.23 9.56 -17.82
C GLN A 100 -5.85 8.42 -18.63
N THR A 101 -6.30 7.35 -17.98
CA THR A 101 -6.74 6.13 -18.67
C THR A 101 -8.19 5.75 -18.39
N GLY A 102 -8.89 6.52 -17.55
CA GLY A 102 -10.26 6.25 -17.17
C GLY A 102 -10.37 5.02 -16.27
N ILE A 103 -11.62 4.60 -16.04
CA ILE A 103 -11.94 3.42 -15.25
C ILE A 103 -11.42 2.14 -15.89
N LEU A 104 -11.34 2.07 -17.23
CA LEU A 104 -10.88 0.89 -17.94
C LEU A 104 -9.38 0.64 -17.67
N GLY A 105 -8.55 1.68 -17.78
CA GLY A 105 -7.14 1.58 -17.46
C GLY A 105 -6.88 1.37 -15.96
N LEU A 106 -7.65 2.04 -15.09
CA LEU A 106 -7.55 1.83 -13.64
C LEU A 106 -7.89 0.38 -13.24
N LEU A 107 -8.97 -0.19 -13.78
CA LEU A 107 -9.35 -1.58 -13.52
C LEU A 107 -8.32 -2.57 -14.08
N SER A 108 -7.78 -2.28 -15.26
CA SER A 108 -6.71 -3.07 -15.85
C SER A 108 -5.47 -3.07 -14.95
N TYR A 109 -5.06 -1.90 -14.46
CA TYR A 109 -3.96 -1.75 -13.51
C TYR A 109 -4.22 -2.53 -12.21
N LEU A 110 -5.40 -2.39 -11.61
CA LEU A 110 -5.77 -3.11 -10.38
C LEU A 110 -5.85 -4.63 -10.57
N SER A 111 -6.29 -5.08 -11.76
CA SER A 111 -6.44 -6.51 -12.06
C SER A 111 -5.13 -7.28 -11.94
N ILE A 112 -4.00 -6.64 -12.28
CA ILE A 112 -2.66 -7.24 -12.19
C ILE A 112 -2.36 -7.60 -10.74
N PHE A 113 -2.58 -6.67 -9.80
CA PHE A 113 -2.37 -6.91 -8.38
C PHE A 113 -3.36 -7.93 -7.82
N ILE A 114 -4.64 -7.84 -8.21
CA ILE A 114 -5.68 -8.77 -7.76
C ILE A 114 -5.31 -10.21 -8.16
N VAL A 115 -4.94 -10.43 -9.43
CA VAL A 115 -4.54 -11.76 -9.92
C VAL A 115 -3.25 -12.22 -9.23
N TYR A 116 -2.27 -11.35 -9.07
CA TYR A 116 -1.03 -11.67 -8.37
C TYR A 116 -1.29 -12.16 -6.93
N TYR A 117 -2.01 -11.37 -6.14
CA TYR A 117 -2.32 -11.73 -4.75
C TYR A 117 -3.23 -12.95 -4.66
N TRP A 118 -4.21 -13.07 -5.56
CA TRP A 118 -5.07 -14.25 -5.60
C TRP A 118 -4.27 -15.53 -5.82
N GLN A 119 -3.34 -15.53 -6.78
CA GLN A 119 -2.46 -16.68 -7.01
C GLN A 119 -1.49 -16.94 -5.85
N PHE A 120 -0.96 -15.88 -5.23
CA PHE A 120 -0.09 -15.99 -4.06
C PHE A 120 -0.79 -16.70 -2.90
N PHE A 121 -2.01 -16.27 -2.54
CA PHE A 121 -2.77 -16.87 -1.44
C PHE A 121 -3.29 -18.27 -1.78
N LYS A 122 -3.72 -18.52 -3.04
CA LYS A 122 -4.12 -19.86 -3.49
C LYS A 122 -2.96 -20.86 -3.43
N SER A 123 -1.75 -20.43 -3.75
CA SER A 123 -0.56 -21.28 -3.72
C SER A 123 -0.14 -21.66 -2.30
N GLY A 124 -0.30 -20.75 -1.33
CA GLY A 124 -0.04 -21.04 0.08
C GLY A 124 -0.92 -22.17 0.64
N ILE A 125 -2.21 -22.18 0.28
CA ILE A 125 -3.17 -23.21 0.72
C ILE A 125 -2.87 -24.56 0.06
N ARG A 126 -2.62 -24.58 -1.26
CA ARG A 126 -2.33 -25.81 -2.00
C ARG A 126 -1.04 -26.49 -1.55
N ASN A 127 -0.04 -25.70 -1.13
CA ASN A 127 1.23 -26.25 -0.66
C ASN A 127 1.04 -26.99 0.68
N GLN A 128 0.21 -26.47 1.59
CA GLN A 128 -0.09 -27.13 2.87
C GLN A 128 -0.81 -28.48 2.68
N GLU A 129 -1.81 -28.55 1.80
CA GLU A 129 -2.50 -29.82 1.50
C GLU A 129 -1.56 -30.87 0.91
N SER A 130 -0.62 -30.46 0.04
CA SER A 130 0.34 -31.38 -0.56
C SER A 130 1.38 -31.92 0.43
N VAL A 131 1.80 -31.08 1.39
CA VAL A 131 2.69 -31.49 2.48
C VAL A 131 1.98 -32.44 3.43
N ASN A 132 0.76 -32.12 3.85
CA ASN A 132 -0.04 -32.98 4.73
C ASN A 132 -0.34 -34.34 4.10
N ARG A 133 -0.72 -34.38 2.81
CA ARG A 133 -0.96 -35.63 2.08
C ARG A 133 0.31 -36.48 1.96
N LYS A 134 1.48 -35.87 1.72
CA LYS A 134 2.75 -36.61 1.74
C LYS A 134 3.06 -37.16 3.13
N GLN A 135 2.73 -36.43 4.19
CA GLN A 135 2.90 -36.89 5.58
C GLN A 135 1.94 -38.03 5.95
N GLU A 136 0.73 -38.08 5.36
CA GLU A 136 -0.20 -39.21 5.50
C GLU A 136 0.26 -40.45 4.73
N ILE A 137 0.76 -40.27 3.49
CA ILE A 137 1.22 -41.36 2.64
C ILE A 137 2.55 -41.94 3.14
N ILE A 138 3.43 -41.11 3.68
CA ILE A 138 4.70 -41.53 4.27
C ILE A 138 4.46 -41.80 5.75
N PRO A 139 4.25 -43.06 6.18
CA PRO A 139 4.08 -43.37 7.59
C PRO A 139 5.27 -42.81 8.38
N SER A 140 4.97 -42.12 9.49
CA SER A 140 6.03 -41.55 10.33
C SER A 140 7.04 -42.64 10.71
N SER A 141 8.33 -42.29 10.82
CA SER A 141 9.39 -43.25 11.17
C SER A 141 9.07 -44.04 12.44
N LYS A 142 8.33 -43.45 13.38
CA LYS A 142 7.82 -44.13 14.58
C LYS A 142 6.83 -45.25 14.26
N PHE A 143 5.90 -45.04 13.32
CA PHE A 143 4.93 -46.05 12.88
C PHE A 143 5.59 -47.20 12.13
N LEU A 144 6.62 -46.91 11.32
CA LEU A 144 7.41 -47.92 10.62
C LEU A 144 8.20 -48.79 11.60
N VAL A 145 8.82 -48.19 12.61
CA VAL A 145 9.58 -48.91 13.64
C VAL A 145 8.66 -49.74 14.55
N THR A 146 7.49 -49.22 14.95
CA THR A 146 6.54 -50.00 15.76
C THR A 146 5.90 -51.14 14.98
N SER A 147 5.55 -50.92 13.70
CA SER A 147 4.99 -52.00 12.86
C SER A 147 6.02 -53.09 12.56
N SER A 148 7.30 -52.75 12.35
CA SER A 148 8.35 -53.75 12.14
C SER A 148 8.67 -54.53 13.42
N LEU A 149 8.63 -53.88 14.59
CA LEU A 149 8.76 -54.55 15.89
C LEU A 149 7.57 -55.49 16.18
N LEU A 150 6.35 -55.10 15.81
CA LEU A 150 5.15 -55.95 15.96
C LEU A 150 5.18 -57.18 15.04
N PHE A 151 5.73 -57.05 13.83
CA PHE A 151 5.88 -58.17 12.89
C PHE A 151 7.03 -59.12 13.25
N ALA A 152 8.01 -58.66 14.04
CA ALA A 152 9.18 -59.43 14.45
C ALA A 152 8.98 -60.26 15.73
N LEU A 153 7.82 -60.15 16.38
CA LEU A 153 7.47 -60.96 17.55
C LEU A 153 6.76 -62.26 17.09
N PRO A 154 7.17 -63.44 17.58
CA PRO A 154 6.63 -64.74 17.18
C PRO A 154 5.22 -65.00 17.70
#